data_AF-D3S2V7-F1
#
_entry.id   AF-D3S2V7-F1
#
_cell.length_a   1.000
_cell.length_b   1.000
_cell.length_c   1.000
_cell.angle_alpha   90.00
_cell.angle_beta   90.00
_cell.angle_gamma   90.00
#
_symmetry.space_group_name_H-M   'P 1'
#
loop_
_entity.id
_entity.type
_entity.pdbx_description
1 polymer ?
#
loop_
_entity_poly.entity_id
_entity_poly.type
_entity_poly.pdbx_seq_one_letter_code
_entity_poly.pdbx_strand_id
1 'polypeptide(L)'
;MNNELVEGLKDLKTGALLNLLAMLLIFFGMGIMFATFGFTPMREIKPEEFLGMMAVFGIFALLFLLAIILSLASFIMYFKATGHLKNYDERYGVGRKGMILEIIGSILILASFIPLTATGTTKEFHYATFEILAAFSLVFAGAIALIVGAILFGIMLMRLEEVESDFKVAGILYFLGMILSFFTGIIGVLIGIATTALIYISAKSALKRISAA
;
A
#
# COMPACT_ATOMS: atom_id res chain seq x y z
N MET A 1 -3.30 7.81 -29.90
CA MET A 1 -4.18 7.32 -28.81
C MET A 1 -3.68 6.01 -28.20
N ASN A 2 -3.35 4.96 -28.96
CA ASN A 2 -2.86 3.70 -28.37
C ASN A 2 -1.56 3.83 -27.55
N ASN A 3 -0.70 4.81 -27.83
CA ASN A 3 0.55 4.99 -27.08
C ASN A 3 0.31 5.28 -25.59
N GLU A 4 -0.66 6.14 -25.26
CA GLU A 4 -1.00 6.46 -23.86
C GLU A 4 -1.53 5.22 -23.12
N LEU A 5 -2.35 4.39 -23.78
CA LEU A 5 -2.81 3.14 -23.21
C LEU A 5 -1.63 2.18 -22.95
N VAL A 6 -0.73 2.03 -23.92
CA VAL A 6 0.45 1.16 -23.80
C VAL A 6 1.39 1.63 -22.69
N GLU A 7 1.65 2.93 -22.58
CA GLU A 7 2.46 3.51 -21.51
C GLU A 7 1.80 3.32 -20.14
N GLY A 8 0.49 3.59 -20.04
CA GLY A 8 -0.28 3.34 -18.83
C GLY A 8 -0.22 1.89 -18.36
N LEU A 9 -0.35 0.92 -19.29
CA LEU A 9 -0.25 -0.50 -18.97
C LEU A 9 1.19 -0.92 -18.59
N LYS A 10 2.22 -0.36 -19.23
CA LYS A 10 3.63 -0.61 -18.87
C LYS A 10 3.92 -0.13 -17.44
N ASP A 11 3.41 1.04 -17.08
CA ASP A 11 3.58 1.62 -15.76
C ASP A 11 2.77 0.85 -14.70
N LEU A 12 1.53 0.44 -15.00
CA LEU A 12 0.75 -0.45 -14.13
C LEU A 12 1.49 -1.77 -13.86
N LYS A 13 2.00 -2.41 -14.91
CA LYS A 13 2.77 -3.66 -14.80
C LYS A 13 4.01 -3.47 -13.92
N THR A 14 4.77 -2.41 -14.16
CA THR A 14 6.01 -2.15 -13.43
C THR A 14 5.73 -1.80 -11.98
N GLY A 15 4.73 -0.94 -11.71
CA GLY A 15 4.27 -0.64 -10.36
C GLY A 15 3.85 -1.89 -9.61
N ALA A 16 3.02 -2.74 -10.23
CA ALA A 16 2.59 -4.01 -9.63
C ALA A 16 3.76 -4.95 -9.30
N LEU A 17 4.75 -5.07 -10.19
CA LEU A 17 5.94 -5.86 -9.91
C LEU A 17 6.71 -5.33 -8.70
N LEU A 18 6.96 -4.01 -8.64
CA LEU A 18 7.66 -3.37 -7.53
C LEU A 18 6.91 -3.55 -6.22
N ASN A 19 5.58 -3.43 -6.25
CA ASN A 19 4.72 -3.62 -5.08
C ASN A 19 4.75 -5.06 -4.57
N LEU A 20 4.72 -6.06 -5.47
CA LEU A 20 4.85 -7.47 -5.09
C LEU A 20 6.20 -7.75 -4.43
N LEU A 21 7.29 -7.21 -4.99
CA LEU A 21 8.62 -7.35 -4.40
C LEU A 21 8.68 -6.70 -3.02
N ALA A 22 8.10 -5.50 -2.86
CA ALA A 22 8.00 -4.82 -1.57
C ALA A 22 7.25 -5.68 -0.53
N MET A 23 6.09 -6.21 -0.90
CA MET A 23 5.32 -7.10 -0.03
C MET A 23 6.08 -8.36 0.34
N LEU A 24 6.75 -9.01 -0.62
CA LEU A 24 7.56 -10.20 -0.35
C LEU A 24 8.69 -9.89 0.65
N LEU A 25 9.39 -8.77 0.52
CA LEU A 25 10.43 -8.36 1.49
C LEU A 25 9.86 -8.20 2.90
N ILE A 26 8.68 -7.60 3.05
CA ILE A 26 8.00 -7.47 4.35
C ILE A 26 7.67 -8.86 4.90
N PHE A 27 7.09 -9.76 4.10
CA PHE A 27 6.77 -11.12 4.52
C PHE A 27 8.01 -11.92 4.94
N PHE A 28 9.10 -11.87 4.17
CA PHE A 28 10.35 -12.51 4.54
C PHE A 28 10.92 -11.92 5.83
N GLY A 29 10.91 -10.59 5.96
CA GLY A 29 11.33 -9.92 7.19
C GLY A 29 10.51 -10.35 8.40
N MET A 30 9.19 -10.36 8.28
CA MET A 30 8.28 -10.83 9.33
C MET A 30 8.50 -12.31 9.66
N GLY A 31 8.77 -13.16 8.67
CA GLY A 31 9.08 -14.57 8.86
C GLY A 31 10.36 -14.77 9.67
N ILE A 32 11.42 -14.00 9.40
CA ILE A 32 12.68 -14.02 10.16
C ILE A 32 12.44 -13.56 11.61
N MET A 33 11.67 -12.47 11.79
CA MET A 33 11.29 -11.98 13.12
C MET A 33 10.52 -13.06 13.89
N PHE A 34 9.52 -13.67 13.27
CA PHE A 34 8.71 -14.69 13.92
C PHE A 34 9.49 -15.97 14.23
N ALA A 35 10.37 -16.42 13.33
CA ALA A 35 11.22 -17.58 13.56
C ALA A 35 12.20 -17.36 14.73
N THR A 36 12.69 -16.13 14.89
CA THR A 36 13.62 -15.75 15.96
C THR A 36 12.91 -15.53 17.30
N PHE A 37 11.76 -14.84 17.30
CA PHE A 37 11.11 -14.33 18.52
C PHE A 37 9.79 -15.00 18.88
N GLY A 38 9.09 -15.57 17.90
CA GLY A 38 7.74 -16.11 18.08
C GLY A 38 7.68 -17.37 18.95
N PHE A 39 8.82 -18.04 19.13
CA PHE A 39 8.93 -19.28 19.91
C PHE A 39 9.81 -19.15 21.16
N THR A 40 10.40 -17.98 21.41
CA THR A 40 11.20 -17.78 22.63
C THR A 40 10.25 -17.59 23.83
N PRO A 41 10.24 -18.49 24.82
CA PRO A 41 9.46 -18.31 26.03
C PRO A 41 9.93 -17.03 26.73
N MET A 42 9.00 -16.31 27.40
CA MET A 42 9.34 -15.15 28.23
C MET A 42 10.24 -15.58 29.39
N ARG A 43 11.54 -15.62 29.12
CA ARG A 43 12.61 -15.87 30.07
C ARG A 43 13.49 -14.64 30.13
N GLU A 44 14.28 -14.54 31.19
CA GLU A 44 15.25 -13.47 31.35
C GLU A 44 16.25 -13.49 30.18
N ILE A 45 16.27 -12.40 29.40
CA ILE A 45 17.11 -12.28 28.20
C ILE A 45 18.53 -11.99 28.64
N LYS A 46 19.47 -12.88 28.34
CA LYS A 46 20.89 -12.66 28.60
C LYS A 46 21.44 -11.57 27.68
N PRO A 47 22.47 -10.80 28.09
CA PRO A 47 23.06 -9.74 27.25
C PRO A 47 23.53 -10.22 25.86
N GLU A 48 24.05 -11.45 25.77
CA GLU A 48 24.48 -12.06 24.49
C GLU A 48 23.30 -12.37 23.57
N GLU A 49 22.19 -12.85 24.13
CA GLU A 49 20.96 -13.09 23.39
C GLU A 49 20.41 -11.76 22.88
N PHE A 50 20.39 -10.72 23.71
CA PHE A 50 19.95 -9.37 23.34
C PHE A 50 20.70 -8.80 22.13
N LEU A 51 22.03 -8.96 22.06
CA LEU A 51 22.82 -8.53 20.89
C LEU A 51 22.42 -9.29 19.62
N GLY A 52 22.16 -10.60 19.72
CA GLY A 52 21.61 -11.40 18.63
C GLY A 52 20.22 -10.93 18.18
N MET A 53 19.35 -10.59 19.14
CA MET A 53 18.03 -10.01 18.85
C MET A 53 18.17 -8.69 18.08
N MET A 54 19.06 -7.80 18.52
CA MET A 54 19.32 -6.52 17.87
C MET A 54 19.86 -6.68 16.45
N ALA A 55 20.70 -7.70 16.20
CA ALA A 55 21.17 -8.00 14.85
C ALA A 55 20.02 -8.44 13.93
N VAL A 56 19.11 -9.28 14.42
CA VAL A 56 17.91 -9.71 13.67
C VAL A 56 16.96 -8.53 13.42
N PHE A 57 16.74 -7.68 14.42
CA PHE A 57 16.00 -6.42 14.24
C PHE A 57 16.65 -5.52 13.19
N GLY A 58 17.98 -5.44 13.14
CA GLY A 58 18.73 -4.71 12.12
C GLY A 58 18.49 -5.25 10.71
N ILE A 59 18.50 -6.56 10.53
CA ILE A 59 18.17 -7.21 9.23
C ILE A 59 16.73 -6.91 8.84
N PHE A 60 15.78 -7.06 9.78
CA PHE A 60 14.38 -6.73 9.53
C PHE A 60 14.20 -5.27 9.13
N ALA A 61 14.83 -4.34 9.85
CA ALA A 61 14.77 -2.91 9.56
C ALA A 61 15.32 -2.59 8.17
N LEU A 62 16.40 -3.25 7.73
CA LEU A 62 16.95 -3.09 6.38
C LEU A 62 15.97 -3.59 5.31
N LEU A 63 15.39 -4.78 5.48
CA LEU A 63 14.40 -5.33 4.56
C LEU A 63 13.14 -4.45 4.48
N PHE A 64 12.70 -3.94 5.63
CA PHE A 64 11.57 -3.03 5.74
C PHE A 64 11.83 -1.69 5.03
N LEU A 65 13.04 -1.12 5.19
CA LEU A 65 13.45 0.10 4.49
C LEU A 65 13.45 -0.10 2.96
N LEU A 66 14.01 -1.21 2.49
CA LEU A 66 13.98 -1.55 1.06
C LEU A 66 12.54 -1.72 0.55
N ALA A 67 11.66 -2.36 1.34
CA ALA A 67 10.25 -2.49 1.00
C ALA A 67 9.56 -1.13 0.90
N ILE A 68 9.84 -0.18 1.80
CA ILE A 68 9.31 1.19 1.72
C ILE A 68 9.76 1.87 0.42
N ILE A 69 11.04 1.77 0.06
CA ILE A 69 11.58 2.37 -1.18
C ILE A 69 10.86 1.79 -2.41
N LEU A 70 10.71 0.47 -2.47
CA LEU A 70 10.00 -0.20 -3.55
C LEU A 70 8.51 0.14 -3.59
N SER A 71 7.86 0.25 -2.43
CA SER A 71 6.46 0.66 -2.32
C SER A 71 6.25 2.09 -2.81
N LEU A 72 7.16 3.01 -2.49
CA LEU A 72 7.14 4.39 -3.00
C LEU A 72 7.36 4.42 -4.53
N ALA A 73 8.33 3.66 -5.02
CA ALA A 73 8.56 3.55 -6.46
C ALA A 73 7.33 2.98 -7.19
N SER A 74 6.71 1.92 -6.63
CA SER A 74 5.44 1.37 -7.11
C SER A 74 4.34 2.42 -7.17
N PHE A 75 4.15 3.16 -6.08
CA PHE A 75 3.14 4.22 -5.99
C PHE A 75 3.33 5.28 -7.09
N ILE A 76 4.57 5.71 -7.33
CA ILE A 76 4.90 6.65 -8.41
C ILE A 76 4.52 6.06 -9.78
N MET A 77 4.83 4.78 -10.02
CA MET A 77 4.48 4.12 -11.28
C MET A 77 2.96 4.02 -11.45
N TYR A 78 2.20 3.66 -10.41
CA TYR A 78 0.74 3.69 -10.46
C TYR A 78 0.20 5.10 -10.72
N PHE A 79 0.77 6.12 -10.09
CA PHE A 79 0.37 7.50 -10.30
C PHE A 79 0.58 7.92 -11.77
N LYS A 80 1.75 7.64 -12.34
CA LYS A 80 2.04 7.87 -13.76
C LYS A 80 1.07 7.11 -14.67
N ALA A 81 0.84 5.84 -14.37
CA ALA A 81 -0.08 5.00 -15.12
C ALA A 81 -1.50 5.60 -15.17
N THR A 82 -2.04 6.04 -14.03
CA THR A 82 -3.37 6.69 -14.01
C THR A 82 -3.40 8.00 -14.81
N GLY A 83 -2.28 8.70 -14.93
CA GLY A 83 -2.13 9.88 -15.78
C GLY A 83 -2.23 9.55 -17.26
N HIS A 84 -1.46 8.56 -17.73
CA HIS A 84 -1.51 8.09 -19.11
C HIS A 84 -2.88 7.51 -19.48
N LEU A 85 -3.46 6.70 -18.60
CA LEU A 85 -4.80 6.13 -18.81
C LEU A 85 -5.88 7.21 -18.88
N LYS A 86 -5.80 8.26 -18.05
CA LYS A 86 -6.70 9.42 -18.16
C LYS A 86 -6.59 10.11 -19.53
N ASN A 87 -5.36 10.29 -20.04
CA ASN A 87 -5.14 10.93 -21.34
C ASN A 87 -5.65 10.06 -22.50
N TYR A 88 -5.69 8.74 -22.32
CA TYR A 88 -6.31 7.81 -23.27
C TYR A 88 -7.84 7.90 -23.24
N ASP A 89 -8.46 7.83 -22.06
CA ASP A 89 -9.91 8.01 -21.85
C ASP A 89 -10.16 8.63 -20.45
N GLU A 90 -10.90 9.74 -20.42
CA GLU A 90 -11.20 10.50 -19.20
C GLU A 90 -11.91 9.64 -18.14
N ARG A 91 -12.62 8.56 -18.54
CA ARG A 91 -13.25 7.61 -17.62
C ARG A 91 -12.23 6.95 -16.69
N TYR A 92 -10.97 6.79 -17.09
CA TYR A 92 -9.91 6.26 -16.23
C TYR A 92 -9.32 7.30 -15.27
N GLY A 93 -9.61 8.59 -15.47
CA GLY A 93 -9.16 9.68 -14.60
C GLY A 93 -9.63 9.58 -13.14
N VAL A 94 -10.64 8.74 -12.87
CA VAL A 94 -11.10 8.39 -11.52
C VAL A 94 -9.97 7.78 -10.67
N GLY A 95 -9.10 6.96 -11.27
CA GLY A 95 -7.99 6.34 -10.55
C GLY A 95 -6.96 7.36 -10.10
N ARG A 96 -6.68 8.39 -10.91
CA ARG A 96 -5.76 9.48 -10.52
C ARG A 96 -6.28 10.28 -9.34
N LYS A 97 -7.58 10.57 -9.31
CA LYS A 97 -8.23 11.19 -8.14
C LYS A 97 -8.10 10.30 -6.91
N GLY A 98 -8.27 8.98 -7.10
CA GLY A 98 -8.04 7.97 -6.08
C GLY A 98 -6.65 8.04 -5.47
N MET A 99 -5.61 7.98 -6.31
CA MET A 99 -4.22 8.06 -5.88
C MET A 99 -3.90 9.37 -5.15
N ILE A 100 -4.46 10.51 -5.58
CA ILE A 100 -4.28 11.79 -4.87
C ILE A 100 -4.90 11.74 -3.47
N LEU A 101 -6.10 11.16 -3.33
CA LEU A 101 -6.72 10.98 -2.02
C LEU A 101 -5.90 10.05 -1.12
N GLU A 102 -5.25 9.02 -1.67
CA GLU A 102 -4.35 8.17 -0.89
C GLU A 102 -3.14 8.92 -0.34
N ILE A 103 -2.54 9.83 -1.14
CA ILE A 103 -1.45 10.70 -0.67
C ILE A 103 -1.94 11.60 0.44
N ILE A 104 -3.08 12.27 0.24
CA ILE A 104 -3.66 13.17 1.25
C ILE A 104 -3.95 12.38 2.53
N GLY A 105 -4.56 11.20 2.43
CA GLY A 105 -4.84 10.34 3.56
C GLY A 105 -3.60 9.92 4.33
N SER A 106 -2.54 9.54 3.60
CA SER A 106 -1.24 9.21 4.18
C SER A 106 -0.61 10.41 4.89
N ILE A 107 -0.65 11.60 4.30
CA ILE A 107 -0.16 12.85 4.91
C ILE A 107 -0.94 13.17 6.18
N LEU A 108 -2.27 13.03 6.18
CA LEU A 108 -3.10 13.28 7.37
C LEU A 108 -2.76 12.32 8.52
N ILE A 109 -2.55 11.04 8.22
CA ILE A 109 -2.11 10.06 9.22
C ILE A 109 -0.72 10.43 9.76
N LEU A 110 0.22 10.81 8.90
CA LEU A 110 1.55 11.26 9.34
C LEU A 110 1.48 12.55 10.16
N ALA A 111 0.61 13.50 9.79
CA ALA A 111 0.41 14.73 10.53
C ALA A 111 -0.18 14.50 11.92
N SER A 112 -0.91 13.40 12.14
CA SER A 112 -1.47 13.04 13.45
C SER A 112 -0.40 12.80 14.52
N PHE A 113 0.85 12.52 14.14
CA PHE A 113 1.95 12.39 15.09
C PHE A 113 2.33 13.73 15.74
N ILE A 114 2.06 14.86 15.08
CA ILE A 114 2.38 16.20 15.63
C ILE A 114 1.66 16.43 16.97
N PRO A 115 0.31 16.38 17.05
CA PRO A 115 -0.38 16.55 18.34
C PRO A 115 -0.02 15.43 19.33
N LEU A 116 0.22 14.19 18.88
CA LEU A 116 0.66 13.11 19.78
C LEU A 116 2.01 13.40 20.43
N THR A 117 2.98 13.98 19.72
CA THR A 117 4.27 14.34 20.32
C THR A 117 4.14 15.49 21.34
N ALA A 118 3.16 16.38 21.16
CA ALA A 118 2.87 17.43 22.12
C ALA A 118 2.31 16.87 23.45
N THR A 119 1.53 15.77 23.41
CA THR A 119 0.96 15.15 24.62
C THR A 119 2.00 14.75 25.64
N GLY A 120 3.16 14.24 25.20
CA GLY A 120 4.26 13.85 26.09
C GLY A 120 4.94 15.02 26.81
N THR A 121 4.61 16.26 26.44
CA THR A 121 5.17 17.49 27.03
C THR A 121 4.17 18.28 27.86
N THR A 122 2.87 17.95 27.79
CA THR A 122 1.82 18.67 28.53
C THR A 122 1.66 18.12 29.95
N LYS A 123 1.56 19.03 30.94
CA LYS A 123 1.35 18.67 32.35
C LYS A 123 -0.12 18.68 32.77
N GLU A 124 -0.98 19.29 31.96
CA GLU A 124 -2.40 19.47 32.26
C GLU A 124 -3.26 18.52 31.42
N PHE A 125 -4.13 17.79 32.11
CA PHE A 125 -4.97 16.72 31.54
C PHE A 125 -5.90 17.20 30.42
N HIS A 126 -6.41 18.43 30.49
CA HIS A 126 -7.33 18.98 29.49
C HIS A 126 -6.65 19.18 28.13
N TYR A 127 -5.40 19.67 28.11
CA TYR A 127 -4.64 19.84 26.87
C TYR A 127 -4.25 18.50 26.25
N ALA A 128 -3.84 17.53 27.08
CA ALA A 128 -3.55 16.17 26.61
C ALA A 128 -4.77 15.51 25.94
N THR A 129 -5.97 15.69 26.50
CA THR A 129 -7.21 15.13 25.92
C THR A 129 -7.54 15.76 24.58
N PHE A 130 -7.36 17.08 24.44
CA PHE A 130 -7.60 17.79 23.18
C PHE A 130 -6.62 17.36 22.08
N GLU A 131 -5.34 17.22 22.41
CA GLU A 131 -4.30 16.76 21.48
C GLU A 131 -4.54 15.32 21.01
N ILE A 132 -4.94 14.42 21.92
CA ILE A 132 -5.34 13.05 21.56
C ILE A 132 -6.54 13.09 20.60
N LEU A 133 -7.58 13.87 20.91
CA LEU A 133 -8.76 13.97 20.06
C LEU A 133 -8.43 14.55 18.67
N ALA A 134 -7.53 15.53 18.60
CA ALA A 134 -7.03 16.10 17.36
C ALA A 134 -6.27 15.05 16.53
N ALA A 135 -5.39 14.26 17.17
CA ALA A 135 -4.69 13.16 16.52
C ALA A 135 -5.67 12.12 15.95
N PHE A 136 -6.64 11.68 16.76
CA PHE A 136 -7.68 10.75 16.33
C PHE A 136 -8.49 11.28 15.15
N SER A 137 -8.83 12.57 15.16
CA SER A 137 -9.57 13.20 14.07
C SER A 137 -8.79 13.18 12.75
N LEU A 138 -7.48 13.45 12.81
CA LEU A 138 -6.58 13.38 11.64
C LEU A 138 -6.42 11.94 11.13
N VAL A 139 -6.23 10.96 12.02
CA VAL A 139 -6.17 9.54 11.65
C VAL A 139 -7.48 9.10 10.99
N PHE A 140 -8.62 9.49 11.56
CA PHE A 140 -9.93 9.12 11.04
C PHE A 140 -10.19 9.74 9.66
N ALA A 141 -9.93 11.03 9.49
CA ALA A 141 -10.04 11.71 8.20
C ALA A 141 -9.08 11.10 7.16
N GLY A 142 -7.86 10.78 7.58
CA GLY A 142 -6.86 10.13 6.73
C GLY A 142 -7.28 8.73 6.29
N ALA A 143 -7.84 7.93 7.21
CA ALA A 143 -8.36 6.60 6.91
C ALA A 143 -9.53 6.66 5.91
N ILE A 144 -10.45 7.61 6.06
CA ILE A 144 -11.53 7.82 5.07
C ILE A 144 -10.95 8.18 3.70
N ALA A 145 -9.98 9.10 3.65
CA ALA A 145 -9.34 9.48 2.38
C ALA A 145 -8.63 8.31 1.71
N LEU A 146 -7.94 7.45 2.48
CA LEU A 146 -7.34 6.21 1.97
C LEU A 146 -8.41 5.26 1.42
N ILE A 147 -9.51 5.04 2.14
CA ILE A 147 -10.60 4.16 1.71
C ILE A 147 -11.20 4.65 0.41
N VAL A 148 -11.61 5.92 0.35
CA VAL A 148 -12.20 6.50 -0.86
C VAL A 148 -11.18 6.48 -2.00
N GLY A 149 -9.92 6.81 -1.72
CA GLY A 149 -8.84 6.78 -2.69
C GLY A 149 -8.70 5.42 -3.37
N ALA A 150 -8.64 4.39 -2.55
CA ALA A 150 -8.49 3.02 -3.00
C ALA A 150 -9.77 2.49 -3.70
N ILE A 151 -10.97 2.92 -3.29
CA ILE A 151 -12.22 2.60 -4.02
C ILE A 151 -12.16 3.17 -5.44
N LEU A 152 -11.76 4.43 -5.59
CA LEU A 152 -11.66 5.08 -6.90
C LEU A 152 -10.60 4.43 -7.80
N PHE A 153 -9.47 4.00 -7.23
CA PHE A 153 -8.47 3.22 -7.95
C PHE A 153 -9.01 1.85 -8.38
N GLY A 154 -9.72 1.14 -7.49
CA GLY A 154 -10.38 -0.13 -7.81
C GLY A 154 -11.43 0.01 -8.92
N ILE A 155 -12.21 1.10 -8.94
CA ILE A 155 -13.16 1.41 -10.03
C ILE A 155 -12.43 1.62 -11.36
N MET A 156 -11.29 2.32 -11.36
CA MET A 156 -10.48 2.45 -12.57
C MET A 156 -10.04 1.08 -13.09
N LEU A 157 -9.56 0.19 -12.22
CA LEU A 157 -9.18 -1.17 -12.61
C LEU A 157 -10.38 -1.93 -13.19
N MET A 158 -11.55 -1.86 -12.57
CA MET A 158 -12.74 -2.52 -13.12
C MET A 158 -13.11 -2.02 -14.51
N ARG A 159 -12.94 -0.72 -14.78
CA ARG A 159 -13.20 -0.15 -16.11
C ARG A 159 -12.20 -0.63 -17.18
N LEU A 160 -10.98 -1.00 -16.78
CA LEU A 160 -9.99 -1.57 -17.71
C LEU A 160 -10.40 -2.96 -18.21
N GLU A 161 -11.53 -3.52 -17.78
CA GLU A 161 -12.08 -4.74 -18.37
C GLU A 161 -12.38 -4.61 -19.87
N GLU A 162 -12.66 -3.39 -20.35
CA GLU A 162 -12.80 -3.08 -21.79
C GLU A 162 -11.50 -3.36 -22.55
N VAL A 163 -10.36 -3.25 -21.85
CA VAL A 163 -9.05 -3.63 -22.37
C VAL A 163 -8.81 -5.10 -22.08
N GLU A 164 -8.71 -5.53 -20.82
CA GLU A 164 -8.46 -6.93 -20.45
C GLU A 164 -9.37 -7.37 -19.31
N SER A 165 -10.14 -8.44 -19.54
CA SER A 165 -11.22 -8.87 -18.65
C SER A 165 -10.78 -9.15 -17.21
N ASP A 166 -9.56 -9.64 -17.02
CA ASP A 166 -8.98 -9.96 -15.71
C ASP A 166 -8.79 -8.72 -14.81
N PHE A 167 -8.75 -7.50 -15.38
CA PHE A 167 -8.70 -6.28 -14.57
C PHE A 167 -9.97 -6.07 -13.73
N LYS A 168 -11.12 -6.59 -14.18
CA LYS A 168 -12.35 -6.56 -13.38
C LYS A 168 -12.17 -7.30 -12.06
N VAL A 169 -11.59 -8.50 -12.13
CA VAL A 169 -11.33 -9.34 -10.97
C VAL A 169 -10.30 -8.66 -10.05
N ALA A 170 -9.24 -8.08 -10.63
CA ALA A 170 -8.26 -7.31 -9.86
C ALA A 170 -8.90 -6.15 -9.10
N GLY A 171 -9.77 -5.37 -9.73
CA GLY A 171 -10.47 -4.26 -9.09
C GLY A 171 -11.42 -4.69 -7.97
N ILE A 172 -12.13 -5.81 -8.13
CA ILE A 172 -12.98 -6.40 -7.08
C ILE A 172 -12.13 -6.88 -5.90
N LEU A 173 -11.04 -7.61 -6.17
CA LEU A 173 -10.15 -8.08 -5.11
C LEU A 173 -9.47 -6.91 -4.38
N TYR A 174 -9.14 -5.82 -5.08
CA TYR A 174 -8.59 -4.62 -4.46
C TYR A 174 -9.55 -4.06 -3.40
N PHE A 175 -10.84 -3.94 -3.76
CA PHE A 175 -11.88 -3.48 -2.85
C PHE A 175 -12.08 -4.43 -1.66
N LEU A 176 -12.19 -5.74 -1.91
CA LEU A 176 -12.34 -6.75 -0.85
C LEU A 176 -11.14 -6.80 0.08
N GLY A 177 -9.92 -6.73 -0.47
CA GLY A 177 -8.67 -6.76 0.29
C GLY A 177 -8.56 -5.56 1.21
N MET A 178 -8.98 -4.38 0.76
CA MET A 178 -9.02 -3.18 1.59
C MET A 178 -10.01 -3.33 2.75
N ILE A 179 -11.26 -3.74 2.49
CA ILE A 179 -12.27 -3.94 3.54
C ILE A 179 -11.75 -4.97 4.55
N LEU A 180 -11.25 -6.11 4.07
CA LEU A 180 -10.76 -7.19 4.92
C LEU A 180 -9.50 -6.81 5.70
N SER A 181 -8.71 -5.84 5.23
CA SER A 181 -7.57 -5.31 5.99
C SER A 181 -7.98 -4.64 7.29
N PHE A 182 -9.20 -4.07 7.38
CA PHE A 182 -9.72 -3.49 8.61
C PHE A 182 -10.19 -4.53 9.64
N PHE A 183 -10.72 -5.67 9.16
CA PHE A 183 -11.22 -6.74 10.05
C PHE A 183 -10.15 -7.77 10.40
N THR A 184 -9.33 -8.11 9.42
CA THR A 184 -8.41 -9.25 9.44
C THR A 184 -7.15 -8.88 8.67
N GLY A 185 -6.22 -8.18 9.33
CA GLY A 185 -5.03 -7.61 8.68
C GLY A 185 -4.28 -8.60 7.76
N ILE A 186 -4.07 -9.85 8.20
CA ILE A 186 -3.38 -10.89 7.40
C ILE A 186 -4.16 -11.24 6.12
N ILE A 187 -5.48 -11.46 6.21
CA ILE A 187 -6.28 -11.84 5.04
C ILE A 187 -6.33 -10.69 4.04
N GLY A 188 -6.48 -9.45 4.53
CA GLY A 188 -6.44 -8.26 3.69
C GLY A 188 -5.13 -8.14 2.92
N VAL A 189 -4.00 -8.38 3.57
CA VAL A 189 -2.68 -8.38 2.93
C VAL A 189 -2.55 -9.50 1.88
N LEU A 190 -3.01 -10.72 2.17
CA LEU A 190 -2.96 -11.82 1.20
C LEU A 190 -3.78 -11.52 -0.06
N ILE A 191 -4.96 -10.91 0.11
CA ILE A 191 -5.78 -10.45 -1.02
C ILE A 191 -5.10 -9.30 -1.75
N GLY A 192 -4.40 -8.40 -1.04
CA GLY A 192 -3.58 -7.36 -1.65
C GLY A 192 -2.47 -7.91 -2.55
N ILE A 193 -1.81 -8.99 -2.14
CA ILE A 193 -0.82 -9.70 -2.97
C ILE A 193 -1.50 -10.27 -4.21
N ALA A 194 -2.60 -11.02 -4.04
CA ALA A 194 -3.33 -11.63 -5.15
C ALA A 194 -3.81 -10.57 -6.16
N THR A 195 -4.33 -9.45 -5.66
CA THR A 195 -4.74 -8.30 -6.46
C THR A 195 -3.59 -7.75 -7.29
N THR A 196 -2.44 -7.51 -6.65
CA THR A 196 -1.27 -6.93 -7.31
C THR A 196 -0.71 -7.90 -8.35
N ALA A 197 -0.73 -9.21 -8.08
CA ALA A 197 -0.37 -10.24 -9.05
C ALA A 197 -1.29 -10.23 -10.26
N LEU A 198 -2.60 -10.10 -10.06
CA LEU A 198 -3.55 -9.97 -11.17
C LEU A 198 -3.29 -8.70 -11.97
N ILE A 199 -3.08 -7.53 -11.34
CA ILE A 199 -2.74 -6.29 -12.06
C ILE A 199 -1.51 -6.50 -12.96
N TYR A 200 -0.47 -7.17 -12.45
CA TYR A 200 0.73 -7.48 -13.24
C TYR A 200 0.42 -8.39 -14.43
N ILE A 201 -0.30 -9.50 -14.21
CA ILE A 201 -0.61 -10.49 -15.25
C ILE A 201 -1.53 -9.87 -16.31
N SER A 202 -2.59 -9.17 -15.91
CA SER A 202 -3.54 -8.50 -16.79
C SER A 202 -2.86 -7.43 -17.64
N ALA A 203 -2.02 -6.59 -17.03
CA ALA A 203 -1.28 -5.56 -17.77
C ALA A 203 -0.29 -6.18 -18.77
N LYS A 204 0.38 -7.28 -18.40
CA LYS A 204 1.29 -8.01 -19.30
C LYS A 204 0.52 -8.66 -20.47
N SER A 205 -0.62 -9.28 -20.21
CA SER A 205 -1.48 -9.88 -21.23
C SER A 205 -1.99 -8.83 -22.22
N ALA A 206 -2.56 -7.74 -21.70
CA ALA A 206 -3.07 -6.63 -22.49
C ALA A 206 -1.99 -6.07 -23.44
N LEU A 207 -0.78 -5.83 -22.92
CA LEU A 207 0.35 -5.36 -23.73
C LEU A 207 0.72 -6.34 -24.85
N LYS A 208 0.75 -7.64 -24.55
CA LYS A 208 1.07 -8.66 -25.55
C LYS A 208 0.01 -8.69 -26.66
N ARG A 209 -1.28 -8.61 -26.30
CA ARG A 209 -2.37 -8.61 -27.28
C ARG A 209 -2.34 -7.36 -28.15
N ILE A 210 -2.10 -6.19 -27.57
CA ILE A 210 -1.97 -4.92 -28.32
C ILE A 210 -0.77 -4.96 -29.27
N SER A 211 0.36 -5.54 -28.85
CA SER A 211 1.55 -5.65 -29.72
C SER A 211 1.41 -6.64 -30.88
N ALA A 212 0.43 -7.54 -30.81
CA ALA A 212 0.16 -8.56 -31.83
C ALA A 212 -0.95 -8.15 -32.82
N ALA A 213 -1.64 -7.04 -32.54
CA ALA A 213 -2.67 -6.45 -33.39
C ALA A 213 -2.08 -5.31 -34.23
#